data_AF-A0A2N8M889-F1
#
_entry.id   AF-A0A2N8M889-F1
#
_cell.length_a   1.000
_cell.length_b   1.000
_cell.length_c   1.000
_cell.angle_alpha   90.00
_cell.angle_beta   90.00
_cell.angle_gamma   90.00
#
_symmetry.space_group_name_H-M   'P 1'
#
loop_
_entity.id
_entity.type
_entity.pdbx_description
1 polymer ?
#
loop_
_entity_poly.entity_id
_entity_poly.type
_entity_poly.pdbx_seq_one_letter_code
_entity_poly.pdbx_strand_id
1 'polypeptide(L)' 'MPLDLRGLNCPLPVLRTRKVLRKLARGDHRIVGCTDPLAVIDIP' A
#
# COMPACT_ATOMS: atom_id res chain seq x y z
N MET A 1 9.79 -8.10 2.28
CA MET A 1 9.52 -8.28 0.83
C MET A 1 8.58 -7.15 0.40
N PRO A 2 8.86 -6.44 -0.70
CA PRO A 2 8.03 -5.31 -1.14
C PRO A 2 6.67 -5.79 -1.66
N LEU A 3 5.61 -5.04 -1.33
CA LEU A 3 4.27 -5.25 -1.83
C LEU A 3 4.13 -4.52 -3.17
N ASP A 4 4.12 -5.26 -4.26
CA ASP A 4 3.95 -4.69 -5.60
C ASP A 4 2.47 -4.54 -5.96
N LEU A 5 2.04 -3.29 -6.08
CA LEU A 5 0.69 -2.86 -6.46
C LEU A 5 0.72 -2.00 -7.73
N ARG A 6 1.80 -2.02 -8.50
CA ARG A 6 1.91 -1.30 -9.77
C ARG A 6 0.90 -1.86 -10.77
N GLY A 7 0.37 -0.99 -11.64
CA GLY A 7 -0.70 -1.33 -12.59
C GLY A 7 -2.10 -1.48 -11.98
N LEU A 8 -2.23 -1.32 -10.66
CA LEU A 8 -3.54 -1.20 -10.01
C LEU A 8 -3.91 0.28 -9.86
N ASN A 9 -5.19 0.58 -10.09
CA ASN A 9 -5.75 1.92 -9.91
C ASN A 9 -6.60 1.99 -8.64
N CYS A 10 -6.83 3.21 -8.15
CA CYS A 10 -7.74 3.50 -7.05
C CYS A 10 -9.08 2.77 -7.21
N PRO A 11 -9.60 2.11 -6.16
CA PRO A 11 -9.14 2.12 -4.76
C PRO A 11 -8.22 0.95 -4.37
N LEU A 12 -7.77 0.12 -5.31
CA LEU A 12 -7.11 -1.16 -5.00
C LEU A 12 -5.78 -1.01 -4.23
N PRO A 13 -4.87 -0.07 -4.57
CA PRO A 13 -3.64 0.12 -3.84
C PRO A 13 -3.86 0.44 -2.36
N VAL A 14 -4.84 1.29 -2.08
CA VAL A 14 -5.22 1.76 -0.74
C VAL A 14 -5.74 0.61 0.11
N LEU A 15 -6.70 -0.14 -0.42
CA LEU A 15 -7.32 -1.24 0.30
C LEU A 15 -6.32 -2.35 0.63
N ARG A 16 -5.44 -2.69 -0.32
CA ARG A 16 -4.40 -3.71 -0.13
C ARG A 16 -3.34 -3.25 0.86
N THR A 17 -2.89 -2.01 0.76
CA THR A 17 -1.92 -1.44 1.71
C THR A 17 -2.49 -1.43 3.13
N ARG A 18 -3.72 -0.95 3.33
CA ARG A 18 -4.40 -0.97 4.64
C ARG A 18 -4.60 -2.39 5.19
N LYS A 19 -4.84 -3.38 4.33
CA LYS A 19 -4.95 -4.78 4.75
C LYS A 19 -3.63 -5.33 5.30
N VAL A 20 -2.51 -4.95 4.69
CA VAL A 20 -1.17 -5.34 5.15
C VAL A 20 -0.79 -4.58 6.42
N LEU A 21 -1.00 -3.26 6.46
CA LEU A 21 -0.73 -2.42 7.63
C LEU A 21 -1.45 -2.94 8.89
N ARG A 22 -2.72 -3.37 8.77
CA ARG A 22 -3.48 -3.97 9.88
C ARG A 22 -2.87 -5.25 10.46
N LYS A 23 -1.99 -5.93 9.71
CA LYS A 23 -1.31 -7.16 10.15
C LYS A 23 0.11 -6.91 10.65
N LEU A 24 0.61 -5.68 10.56
CA LEU A 24 1.95 -5.35 11.01
C LEU A 24 1.99 -5.20 12.53
N ALA A 25 3.09 -5.67 13.13
CA ALA A 25 3.38 -5.33 14.50
C ALA A 25 3.83 -3.87 14.59
N ARG A 26 3.73 -3.29 15.79
CA ARG A 26 4.31 -1.96 16.03
C ARG A 26 5.82 -2.01 15.80
N GLY A 27 6.33 -1.03 15.05
CA GLY A 27 7.74 -0.98 14.65
C GLY A 27 8.06 -1.74 13.37
N ASP A 28 7.10 -2.50 12.80
CA ASP A 28 7.29 -3.12 11.49
C ASP A 28 7.08 -2.10 10.37
N HIS A 29 7.93 -2.20 9.36
CA HIS A 29 7.84 -1.39 8.15
C HIS A 29 7.51 -2.29 6.95
N ARG A 30 6.78 -1.73 5.98
CA ARG A 30 6.50 -2.37 4.68
C ARG A 30 6.76 -1.38 3.55
N ILE A 31 7.46 -1.88 2.54
CA ILE A 31 7.71 -1.18 1.29
C ILE A 31 6.57 -1.53 0.34
N VAL A 32 5.91 -0.53 -0.24
CA VAL A 32 4.84 -0.69 -1.22
C VAL A 32 5.25 0.01 -2.51
N GLY A 33 5.19 -0.70 -3.63
CA GLY A 33 5.36 -0.12 -4.96
C GLY A 33 3.99 0.13 -5.59
N CYS A 34 3.70 1.36 -6.02
CA CYS A 34 2.46 1.69 -6.70
C CYS A 34 2.73 2.72 -7.81
N THR A 35 1.93 2.68 -8.87
CA THR A 35 1.99 3.62 -10.02
C THR A 35 0.76 4.51 -10.11
N ASP A 36 -0.22 4.34 -9.23
CA ASP A 36 -1.41 5.19 -9.19
C ASP A 36 -1.04 6.58 -8.63
N PRO A 37 -1.26 7.68 -9.38
CA PRO A 37 -0.92 9.02 -8.91
C PRO A 37 -1.68 9.41 -7.63
N LEU A 38 -2.86 8.82 -7.38
CA LEU A 38 -3.65 9.09 -6.17
C LEU A 38 -3.10 8.36 -4.93
N ALA A 39 -2.23 7.36 -5.10
CA ALA A 39 -1.69 6.58 -3.99
C ALA A 39 -0.89 7.42 -2.99
N VAL A 40 -0.29 8.54 -3.43
CA VAL A 40 0.47 9.46 -2.57
C VAL A 40 -0.41 10.11 -1.50
N ILE A 41 -1.71 10.27 -1.78
CA ILE A 41 -2.66 10.94 -0.89
C ILE A 41 -3.41 9.90 -0.04
N ASP A 42 -3.72 8.75 -0.63
CA ASP A 42 -4.60 7.76 0.01
C ASP A 42 -3.87 6.70 0.85
N ILE A 43 -2.56 6.51 0.66
CA ILE A 43 -1.75 5.57 1.44
C ILE A 43 -1.15 6.31 2.66
N PRO A 44 -1.56 5.96 3.90
CA PRO A 44 -1.02 6.58 5.11
C PRO A 44 0.36 6.04 5.49
#